data_AF-A0A9P7RSW3-F1
#
_entry.id   AF-A0A9P7RSW3-F1
#
_cell.length_a   1.000
_cell.length_b   1.000
_cell.length_c   1.000
_cell.angle_alpha   90.00
_cell.angle_beta   90.00
_cell.angle_gamma   90.00
#
_symmetry.space_group_name_H-M   'P 1'
#
loop_
_entity.id
_entity.type
_entity.pdbx_description
1 polymer ?
#
loop_
_entity_poly.entity_id
_entity_poly.type
_entity_poly.pdbx_seq_one_letter_code
_entity_poly.pdbx_strand_id
1 'polypeptide(L)'
;MTQTIAFNEVNEADEPPPYDPRKADIWAIGNVVCYLLEKEGAKPHYETELQEFGEWLTNDNPKERPTLDRAIERLDKIVAAPLATQIVENASASYTDRLPISPRSF
;
A
#
# COMPACT_ATOMS: atom_id res chain seq x y z
N MET A 1 53.38 -26.94 -12.21
CA MET A 1 52.15 -26.41 -12.85
C MET A 1 51.41 -25.65 -11.76
N THR A 2 51.45 -24.32 -11.78
CA THR A 2 50.83 -23.49 -10.75
C THR A 2 49.50 -23.01 -11.32
N GLN A 3 48.38 -23.46 -10.76
CA GLN A 3 47.07 -22.91 -11.11
C GLN A 3 46.93 -21.54 -10.44
N THR A 4 46.93 -20.49 -11.27
CA THR A 4 46.48 -19.17 -10.89
C THR A 4 44.95 -19.21 -10.75
N ILE A 5 44.46 -19.11 -9.53
CA ILE A 5 43.02 -18.89 -9.28
C ILE A 5 42.74 -17.45 -9.71
N ALA A 6 41.99 -17.28 -10.79
CA ALA A 6 41.45 -15.99 -11.19
C ALA A 6 40.45 -15.56 -10.10
N PHE A 7 40.77 -14.48 -9.38
CA PHE A 7 39.78 -13.79 -8.58
C PHE A 7 38.74 -13.24 -9.56
N ASN A 8 37.51 -13.72 -9.46
CA ASN A 8 36.39 -13.09 -10.15
C ASN A 8 36.39 -11.60 -9.79
N GLU A 9 36.43 -10.75 -10.82
CA GLU A 9 36.17 -9.33 -10.72
C GLU A 9 34.85 -9.16 -9.95
N VAL A 10 34.97 -8.67 -8.72
CA VAL A 10 33.84 -8.16 -7.97
C VAL A 10 33.39 -6.95 -8.78
N ASN A 11 32.31 -7.10 -9.56
CA ASN A 11 31.60 -5.96 -10.12
C ASN A 11 31.44 -4.95 -8.98
N GLU A 12 31.96 -3.73 -9.17
CA GLU A 12 31.83 -2.62 -8.22
C GLU A 12 30.40 -2.61 -7.71
N ALA A 13 30.22 -3.07 -6.48
CA ALA A 13 28.96 -2.94 -5.79
C ALA A 13 28.75 -1.44 -5.65
N ASP A 14 27.72 -0.91 -6.32
CA ASP A 14 27.23 0.44 -6.11
C ASP A 14 27.34 0.76 -4.62
N GLU A 15 28.15 1.77 -4.27
CA GLU A 15 28.29 2.18 -2.88
C GLU A 15 26.89 2.35 -2.29
N PRO A 16 26.59 1.74 -1.13
CA PRO A 16 25.27 1.84 -0.54
C PRO A 16 24.95 3.33 -0.35
N PRO A 17 23.74 3.78 -0.74
CA PRO A 17 23.39 5.18 -0.65
C PRO A 17 23.59 5.67 0.78
N PRO A 18 24.01 6.94 0.95
CA PRO A 18 24.21 7.51 2.28
C PRO A 18 22.92 7.38 3.11
N TYR A 19 23.10 7.08 4.39
CA TYR A 19 21.99 6.87 5.32
C TYR A 19 21.04 8.08 5.34
N ASP A 20 19.76 7.84 5.07
CA ASP A 20 18.69 8.82 5.20
C ASP A 20 17.76 8.41 6.36
N PRO A 21 17.77 9.13 7.50
CA PRO A 21 16.94 8.80 8.64
C PRO A 21 15.45 8.86 8.32
N ARG A 22 15.02 9.73 7.41
CA ARG A 22 13.59 9.83 7.03
C ARG A 22 13.13 8.57 6.30
N LYS A 23 13.99 7.95 5.51
CA LYS A 23 13.70 6.67 4.84
C LYS A 23 13.70 5.49 5.80
N ALA A 24 14.45 5.59 6.90
CA ALA A 24 14.36 4.61 7.98
C ALA A 24 13.03 4.73 8.73
N ASP A 25 12.56 5.96 9.01
CA ASP A 25 11.26 6.20 9.63
C ASP A 25 10.11 5.66 8.76
N ILE A 26 10.16 5.88 7.45
CA ILE A 26 9.17 5.34 6.50
C ILE A 26 9.11 3.81 6.57
N TRP A 27 10.27 3.15 6.63
CA TRP A 27 10.34 1.69 6.77
C TRP A 27 9.77 1.22 8.11
N ALA A 28 10.06 1.93 9.21
CA ALA A 28 9.49 1.62 10.53
C ALA A 28 7.96 1.75 10.53
N ILE A 29 7.41 2.79 9.89
CA ILE A 29 5.96 2.96 9.71
C ILE A 29 5.38 1.79 8.91
N GLY A 30 6.05 1.38 7.83
CA GLY A 30 5.65 0.22 7.04
C GLY A 30 5.54 -1.06 7.86
N ASN A 31 6.53 -1.34 8.71
CA ASN A 31 6.47 -2.48 9.62
C ASN A 31 5.32 -2.39 10.62
N VAL A 32 5.00 -1.19 11.13
CA VAL A 32 3.83 -1.00 11.99
C VAL A 32 2.55 -1.34 11.24
N VAL A 33 2.42 -0.93 9.99
CA VAL A 33 1.26 -1.28 9.13
C VAL A 33 1.16 -2.79 8.95
N CYS A 34 2.24 -3.45 8.53
CA CYS A 34 2.26 -4.90 8.33
C CYS A 34 1.94 -5.65 9.63
N TYR A 35 2.52 -5.22 10.76
CA TYR A 35 2.25 -5.82 12.06
C TYR A 35 0.77 -5.68 12.47
N LEU A 36 0.18 -4.51 12.28
CA LEU A 36 -1.23 -4.28 12.60
C LEU A 36 -2.14 -5.16 11.74
N LEU A 37 -1.81 -5.32 10.45
CA LEU A 37 -2.53 -6.24 9.55
C LEU A 37 -2.45 -7.68 10.04
N GLU A 38 -1.26 -8.15 10.42
CA GLU A 38 -1.06 -9.53 10.89
C GLU A 38 -1.73 -9.80 12.24
N LYS A 39 -1.75 -8.81 13.16
CA LYS A 39 -2.24 -9.01 14.54
C LYS A 39 -3.71 -8.72 14.72
N GLU A 40 -4.18 -7.61 14.17
CA GLU A 40 -5.55 -7.13 14.37
C GLU A 40 -6.45 -7.48 13.18
N GLY A 41 -5.84 -7.78 12.02
CA GLY A 41 -6.55 -7.89 10.76
C GLY A 41 -6.97 -6.51 10.23
N ALA A 42 -7.01 -6.36 8.91
CA ALA A 42 -7.75 -5.27 8.30
C ALA A 42 -9.23 -5.66 8.15
N LYS A 43 -10.09 -4.65 8.03
CA LYS A 43 -11.39 -4.90 7.41
C LYS A 43 -11.14 -5.46 6.00
N PRO A 44 -11.89 -6.48 5.53
CA PRO A 44 -11.62 -7.13 4.24
C PRO A 44 -11.50 -6.15 3.06
N HIS A 45 -12.23 -5.03 3.12
CA HIS A 45 -12.22 -4.03 2.06
C HIS A 45 -10.99 -3.10 2.04
N TYR A 46 -10.10 -3.20 3.03
CA TYR A 46 -8.84 -2.46 3.09
C TYR A 46 -7.63 -3.39 3.05
N GLU A 47 -7.83 -4.71 3.14
CA GLU A 47 -6.78 -5.68 3.42
C GLU A 47 -5.69 -5.68 2.35
N THR A 48 -6.10 -5.79 1.08
CA THR A 48 -5.19 -5.75 -0.06
C THR A 48 -4.45 -4.41 -0.15
N GLU A 49 -5.19 -3.30 -0.06
CA GLU A 49 -4.64 -1.97 -0.25
C GLU A 49 -3.67 -1.57 0.87
N LEU A 50 -3.97 -1.95 2.11
CA LEU A 50 -3.08 -1.73 3.25
C LEU A 50 -1.86 -2.66 3.21
N GLN A 51 -2.02 -3.89 2.72
CA GLN A 51 -0.88 -4.79 2.52
C GLN A 51 0.10 -4.20 1.49
N GLU A 52 -0.39 -3.84 0.30
CA GLU A 52 0.44 -3.21 -0.75
C GLU A 52 1.06 -1.89 -0.27
N PHE A 53 0.34 -1.15 0.57
CA PHE A 53 0.85 0.07 1.19
C PHE A 53 2.01 -0.22 2.16
N GLY A 54 1.87 -1.23 3.02
CA GLY A 54 2.93 -1.70 3.92
C GLY A 54 4.18 -2.10 3.14
N GLU A 55 4.03 -2.96 2.13
CA GLU A 55 5.13 -3.42 1.27
C GLU A 55 5.85 -2.26 0.56
N TRP A 56 5.11 -1.25 0.11
CA TRP A 56 5.68 -0.06 -0.53
C TRP A 56 6.52 0.79 0.44
N LEU A 57 6.12 0.90 1.70
CA LEU A 57 6.87 1.60 2.74
C LEU A 57 8.12 0.80 3.17
N THR A 58 8.03 -0.53 3.17
CA THR A 58 9.12 -1.43 3.58
C THR A 58 10.04 -1.87 2.45
N ASN A 59 10.00 -1.23 1.27
CA ASN A 59 10.87 -1.60 0.15
C ASN A 59 12.35 -1.63 0.57
N ASP A 60 13.06 -2.70 0.21
CA ASP A 60 14.45 -2.92 0.60
C ASP A 60 15.38 -1.82 0.07
N ASN A 61 15.07 -1.26 -1.10
CA ASN A 61 15.77 -0.13 -1.69
C ASN A 61 15.25 1.21 -1.10
N PRO A 62 16.06 1.94 -0.29
CA PRO A 62 15.64 3.21 0.31
C PRO A 62 15.28 4.29 -0.71
N LYS A 63 15.81 4.21 -1.94
CA LYS A 63 15.49 5.14 -3.04
C LYS A 63 14.08 4.94 -3.57
N GLU A 64 13.54 3.72 -3.47
CA GLU A 64 12.20 3.37 -3.96
C GLU A 64 11.12 3.57 -2.91
N ARG A 65 11.48 3.60 -1.62
CA ARG A 65 10.57 3.99 -0.54
C ARG A 65 10.00 5.38 -0.83
N PRO A 66 8.73 5.65 -0.51
CA PRO A 66 8.15 6.96 -0.70
C PRO A 66 8.73 8.04 0.21
N THR A 67 8.32 9.28 -0.04
CA THR A 67 8.39 10.35 0.97
C THR A 67 7.18 10.25 1.88
N LEU A 68 7.25 10.90 3.04
CA LEU A 68 6.12 10.96 3.97
C LEU A 68 4.86 11.55 3.32
N ASP A 69 5.00 12.64 2.56
CA ASP A 69 3.86 13.26 1.89
C ASP A 69 3.16 12.30 0.91
N ARG A 70 3.93 11.53 0.13
CA ARG A 70 3.36 10.53 -0.79
C ARG A 70 2.73 9.35 -0.05
N ALA A 71 3.29 8.97 1.10
CA ALA A 71 2.72 7.94 1.96
C ALA A 71 1.36 8.38 2.51
N ILE A 72 1.28 9.62 3.03
CA ILE A 72 0.02 10.20 3.54
C ILE A 72 -1.01 10.31 2.42
N GLU A 73 -0.64 10.86 1.26
CA GLU A 73 -1.56 11.00 0.13
C GLU A 73 -2.16 9.65 -0.31
N ARG A 74 -1.35 8.58 -0.33
CA ARG A 74 -1.83 7.25 -0.67
C ARG A 74 -2.74 6.68 0.43
N LEU A 75 -2.37 6.85 1.70
CA LEU A 75 -3.19 6.40 2.82
C LEU A 75 -4.56 7.08 2.83
N ASP A 76 -4.63 8.39 2.57
CA ASP A 76 -5.88 9.13 2.47
C ASP A 76 -6.81 8.55 1.39
N LYS A 77 -6.25 8.15 0.23
CA LYS A 77 -7.01 7.51 -0.85
C LYS A 77 -7.54 6.14 -0.44
N ILE A 78 -6.73 5.34 0.25
CA ILE A 78 -7.14 4.02 0.76
C ILE A 78 -8.33 4.21 1.70
N VAL A 79 -8.23 5.12 2.67
CA VAL A 79 -9.28 5.38 3.67
C VAL A 79 -10.54 6.02 3.05
N ALA A 80 -10.41 6.80 1.97
CA ALA A 80 -11.55 7.43 1.30
C ALA A 80 -12.35 6.48 0.38
N ALA A 81 -11.72 5.44 -0.18
CA ALA A 81 -12.37 4.54 -1.14
C ALA A 81 -13.68 3.88 -0.63
N PRO A 82 -13.75 3.33 0.60
CA PRO A 82 -14.96 2.71 1.12
C PRO A 82 -16.01 3.72 1.57
N LEU A 83 -15.60 4.93 1.97
CA LEU A 83 -16.54 6.03 2.19
C LEU A 83 -17.25 6.36 0.86
N ALA A 84 -16.52 6.40 -0.24
CA ALA A 84 -17.10 6.61 -1.57
C ALA A 84 -18.06 5.48 -1.97
N THR A 85 -17.68 4.21 -1.77
CA THR A 85 -18.56 3.06 -2.03
C THR A 85 -19.84 3.12 -1.22
N GLN A 86 -19.73 3.39 0.09
CA GLN A 86 -20.87 3.47 0.99
C GLN A 86 -21.81 4.64 0.66
N ILE A 87 -21.27 5.78 0.20
CA ILE A 87 -22.08 6.90 -0.31
C ILE A 87 -22.86 6.49 -1.57
N VAL A 88 -22.23 5.78 -2.51
CA VAL A 88 -22.88 5.32 -3.75
C VAL A 88 -23.95 4.28 -3.47
N GLU A 89 -23.70 3.34 -2.56
CA GLU A 89 -24.69 2.34 -2.12
C GLU A 89 -25.91 2.99 -1.46
N ASN A 90 -25.67 3.92 -0.53
CA ASN A 90 -26.73 4.67 0.14
C ASN A 90 -27.55 5.52 -0.85
N ALA A 91 -26.88 6.17 -1.80
CA ALA A 91 -27.55 6.91 -2.86
C ALA A 91 -28.43 5.99 -3.72
N SER A 92 -27.90 4.84 -4.14
CA SER A 92 -28.61 3.85 -4.97
C SER A 92 -29.83 3.25 -4.26
N ALA A 93 -29.70 2.93 -2.97
CA ALA A 93 -30.82 2.47 -2.15
C ALA A 93 -31.94 3.53 -2.06
N SER A 94 -31.59 4.80 -1.88
CA SER A 94 -32.56 5.91 -1.85
C SER A 94 -33.29 6.12 -3.19
N TYR A 95 -32.70 5.75 -4.33
CA TYR A 95 -33.38 5.83 -5.63
C TYR A 95 -34.33 4.65 -5.88
N THR A 96 -33.99 3.47 -5.34
CA THR A 96 -34.79 2.26 -5.53
C THR A 96 -36.09 2.32 -4.71
N ASP A 97 -36.04 2.95 -3.54
CA ASP A 97 -37.19 3.13 -2.64
C ASP A 97 -38.21 4.19 -3.11
N ARG A 98 -37.86 5.00 -4.13
CA ARG A 98 -38.70 6.11 -4.63
C ARG A 98 -39.37 5.84 -5.97
N LEU A 99 -39.15 4.69 -6.60
CA LEU A 99 -39.85 4.32 -7.83
C LEU A 99 -41.05 3.45 -7.46
N PRO A 100 -42.30 3.95 -7.56
CA PRO A 100 -43.46 3.07 -7.52
C PRO A 100 -43.41 2.22 -8.79
N ILE A 101 -42.99 0.97 -8.64
CA ILE A 101 -43.18 -0.04 -9.68
C ILE A 101 -44.69 -0.31 -9.71
N SER A 102 -45.46 0.55 -10.41
CA SER A 102 -46.85 0.24 -10.73
C SER A 102 -46.78 -0.90 -11.76
N PRO A 103 -47.22 -2.12 -11.42
CA PRO A 103 -47.38 -3.15 -12.44
C PRO A 103 -48.50 -2.63 -13.34
N ARG A 104 -48.19 -2.31 -14.60
CA ARG A 104 -49.23 -2.19 -15.61
C ARG A 104 -49.80 -3.59 -15.80
N SER A 105 -50.92 -3.86 -15.13
CA SER A 105 -51.83 -4.93 -15.51
C SER A 105 -52.37 -4.60 -16.91
N PHE A 106 -51.98 -5.41 -17.90
CA PHE A 106 -52.65 -5.50 -19.19
C PHE A 106 -53.70 -6.62 -19.13
#